data_AF-A0A7C5L5A1-F1
#
_entry.id   AF-A0A7C5L5A1-F1
#
_cell.length_a   1.000
_cell.length_b   1.000
_cell.length_c   1.000
_cell.angle_alpha   90.00
_cell.angle_beta   90.00
_cell.angle_gamma   90.00
#
_symmetry.space_group_name_H-M   'P 1'
#
loop_
_entity.id
_entity.type
_entity.pdbx_description
1 polymer ?
#
loop_
_entity_poly.entity_id
_entity_poly.type
_entity_poly.pdbx_seq_one_letter_code
_entity_poly.pdbx_strand_id
1 'polypeptide(L)'
;MAKQNSSFFSPNPMVGLLVAAVVLFVLFVLARGIFWLLSLLAPIFLIAALFLDHKVFLRYGKWIARLLKERLPMGLLLVFLTIVAYPLVAAMLFGQAYLNYQLKGERGAEEPDEYIAFEEVEELELKPPRKEPLHSRKDKYDEYEELFDD
;
A
#
# COMPACT_ATOMS: atom_id res chain seq x y z
N MET A 1 -6.86 41.65 38.12
CA MET A 1 -7.09 40.50 37.21
C MET A 1 -7.80 41.03 35.96
N ALA A 2 -7.13 41.06 34.80
CA ALA A 2 -7.72 41.51 33.55
C ALA A 2 -8.35 40.32 32.81
N LYS A 3 -9.66 40.37 32.57
CA LYS A 3 -10.39 39.37 31.80
C LYS A 3 -10.23 39.72 30.32
N GLN A 4 -9.36 38.97 29.63
CA GLN A 4 -9.15 39.08 28.20
C GLN A 4 -10.43 38.62 27.48
N ASN A 5 -11.23 39.58 27.01
CA ASN A 5 -12.39 39.31 26.16
C ASN A 5 -11.93 39.19 24.71
N SER A 6 -11.49 38.00 24.31
CA SER A 6 -11.22 37.71 22.90
C SER A 6 -12.53 37.42 22.15
N SER A 7 -13.39 38.43 22.01
CA SER A 7 -14.51 38.41 21.06
C SER A 7 -14.03 38.84 19.67
N PHE A 8 -12.92 38.25 19.19
CA PHE A 8 -12.33 38.59 17.90
C PHE A 8 -12.96 37.85 16.71
N PHE A 9 -13.81 36.86 16.95
CA PHE A 9 -14.48 36.12 15.87
C PHE A 9 -15.93 35.83 16.27
N SER A 10 -16.85 36.72 15.89
CA SER A 10 -18.17 36.30 15.45
C SER A 10 -18.06 36.10 13.94
N PRO A 11 -17.60 34.94 13.44
CA PRO A 11 -17.51 34.73 12.00
C PRO A 11 -18.91 34.91 11.44
N ASN A 12 -19.09 35.97 10.66
CA ASN A 12 -20.27 36.06 9.83
C ASN A 12 -20.24 34.81 8.94
N PRO A 13 -21.24 33.91 9.01
CA PRO A 13 -21.23 32.66 8.26
C PRO A 13 -21.05 32.92 6.76
N MET A 14 -21.45 34.09 6.27
CA MET A 14 -21.23 34.51 4.89
C MET A 14 -19.76 34.78 4.56
N VAL A 15 -18.98 35.34 5.49
CA VAL A 15 -17.53 35.54 5.30
C VAL A 15 -16.81 34.20 5.31
N GLY A 16 -17.19 33.28 6.22
CA GLY A 16 -16.66 31.92 6.24
C GLY A 16 -16.94 31.15 4.94
N LEU A 17 -18.17 31.24 4.43
CA LEU A 17 -18.57 30.64 3.15
C LEU A 17 -17.79 31.24 1.98
N LEU A 18 -17.60 32.56 1.95
CA LEU A 18 -16.84 33.24 0.90
C LEU A 18 -15.37 32.82 0.91
N VAL A 19 -14.74 32.75 2.09
CA VAL A 19 -13.35 32.26 2.21
C VAL A 19 -13.25 30.81 1.76
N ALA A 20 -14.18 29.94 2.17
CA ALA A 20 -14.22 28.54 1.74
C ALA A 20 -14.37 28.42 0.21
N ALA A 21 -15.24 29.23 -0.40
CA ALA A 21 -15.44 29.26 -1.85
C ALA A 21 -14.16 29.68 -2.59
N VAL A 22 -13.44 30.69 -2.09
CA VAL A 22 -12.15 31.13 -2.67
C VAL A 22 -11.10 30.02 -2.54
N VAL A 23 -10.97 29.37 -1.37
CA VAL A 23 -10.03 28.26 -1.17
C VAL A 23 -10.35 27.10 -2.12
N LEU A 24 -11.61 26.70 -2.22
CA LEU A 24 -12.04 25.65 -3.15
C LEU A 24 -11.77 26.04 -4.61
N PHE A 25 -11.98 27.30 -4.98
CA PHE A 25 -11.67 27.79 -6.31
C PHE A 25 -10.17 27.67 -6.64
N VAL A 26 -9.29 28.08 -5.72
CA VAL A 26 -7.84 27.96 -5.91
C VAL A 26 -7.43 26.49 -6.03
N LEU A 27 -7.95 25.62 -5.15
CA LEU A 27 -7.70 24.17 -5.23
C LEU A 27 -8.19 23.57 -6.55
N PHE A 28 -9.36 24.02 -7.04
CA PHE A 28 -9.90 23.58 -8.31
C PHE A 28 -9.01 24.00 -9.50
N VAL A 29 -8.49 25.22 -9.50
CA VAL A 29 -7.57 25.69 -10.54
C VAL A 29 -6.27 24.88 -10.52
N LEU A 30 -5.71 24.62 -9.34
CA LEU A 30 -4.52 23.77 -9.19
C LEU A 30 -4.78 22.34 -9.65
N ALA A 31 -5.87 21.73 -9.19
CA ALA A 31 -6.27 20.39 -9.60
C ALA A 31 -6.47 20.30 -11.11
N ARG A 32 -7.11 21.30 -11.73
CA ARG A 32 -7.27 21.36 -13.19
C ARG A 32 -5.93 21.46 -13.91
N GLY A 33 -5.00 22.27 -13.42
CA GLY A 33 -3.66 22.39 -13.99
C GLY A 33 -2.88 21.08 -13.92
N ILE A 34 -2.87 20.44 -12.74
CA ILE A 34 -2.25 19.13 -12.53
C ILE A 34 -2.90 18.09 -13.43
N PHE A 35 -4.23 18.04 -13.48
CA PHE A 35 -4.97 17.09 -14.30
C PHE A 35 -4.68 17.27 -15.79
N TRP A 36 -4.56 18.51 -16.26
CA TRP A 36 -4.18 18.82 -17.64
C TRP A 36 -2.76 18.33 -17.95
N LEU A 37 -1.79 18.58 -17.05
CA LEU A 37 -0.42 18.11 -17.21
C LEU A 37 -0.33 16.58 -17.19
N LEU A 38 -1.02 15.93 -16.24
CA LEU A 38 -1.12 14.47 -16.19
C LEU A 38 -1.78 13.94 -17.45
N SER A 39 -2.79 14.62 -18.02
CA SER A 39 -3.46 14.18 -19.25
C SER A 39 -2.50 14.16 -20.43
N LEU A 40 -1.64 15.18 -20.50
CA LEU A 40 -0.59 15.25 -21.52
C LEU A 40 0.45 14.13 -21.37
N LEU A 41 0.84 13.81 -20.13
CA LEU A 41 1.83 12.77 -19.82
C LEU A 41 1.25 11.35 -19.78
N ALA A 42 -0.06 11.21 -19.60
CA ALA A 42 -0.76 9.94 -19.46
C ALA A 42 -0.43 8.92 -20.57
N PRO A 43 -0.43 9.24 -21.88
CA PRO A 43 -0.04 8.26 -22.90
C PRO A 43 1.39 7.73 -22.68
N ILE A 44 2.31 8.61 -22.29
CA ILE A 44 3.70 8.23 -21.99
C ILE A 44 3.75 7.34 -20.75
N PHE A 45 3.02 7.69 -19.68
CA PHE A 45 2.93 6.87 -18.47
C PHE A 45 2.35 5.48 -18.72
N LEU A 46 1.31 5.37 -19.54
CA LEU A 46 0.74 4.07 -19.90
C LEU A 46 1.75 3.21 -20.65
N ILE A 47 2.40 3.76 -21.67
CA ILE A 47 3.42 3.03 -22.43
C ILE A 47 4.57 2.62 -21.51
N ALA A 48 5.12 3.55 -20.72
CA ALA A 48 6.21 3.28 -19.80
C ALA A 48 5.84 2.22 -18.74
N ALA A 49 4.61 2.25 -18.21
CA ALA A 49 4.13 1.25 -17.26
C ALA A 49 4.08 -0.15 -17.90
N LEU A 50 3.62 -0.25 -19.16
CA LEU A 50 3.60 -1.52 -19.89
C LEU A 50 5.00 -2.09 -20.10
N PHE A 51 5.98 -1.24 -20.42
CA PHE A 51 7.37 -1.66 -20.61
C PHE A 51 8.07 -2.04 -19.28
N LEU A 52 7.85 -1.28 -18.20
CA LEU A 52 8.47 -1.54 -16.90
C LEU A 52 7.91 -2.81 -16.23
N ASP A 53 6.58 -2.93 -16.17
CA ASP A 53 5.93 -4.11 -15.60
C ASP A 53 4.49 -4.29 -16.12
N HIS A 54 4.36 -4.98 -17.25
CA HIS A 54 3.05 -5.30 -17.84
C HIS A 54 2.10 -6.05 -16.88
N LYS A 55 2.63 -6.73 -15.83
CA LYS A 55 1.79 -7.43 -14.84
C LYS A 55 0.94 -6.45 -14.04
N VAL A 56 1.40 -5.22 -13.84
CA VAL A 56 0.63 -4.17 -13.14
C VAL A 56 -0.65 -3.85 -13.90
N PHE A 57 -0.54 -3.67 -15.23
CA PHE A 57 -1.69 -3.41 -16.09
C PHE A 57 -2.69 -4.58 -16.09
N LEU A 58 -2.19 -5.81 -16.21
CA LEU A 58 -3.02 -7.02 -16.18
C LEU A 58 -3.71 -7.21 -14.83
N ARG A 59 -3.02 -6.95 -13.72
CA ARG A 59 -3.59 -7.06 -12.37
C ARG A 59 -4.69 -6.03 -12.16
N TYR A 60 -4.49 -4.80 -12.61
CA TYR A 60 -5.51 -3.76 -12.55
C TYR A 60 -6.75 -4.12 -13.39
N GLY A 61 -6.57 -4.58 -14.63
CA GLY A 61 -7.67 -5.03 -15.48
C GLY A 61 -8.42 -6.24 -14.89
N LYS A 62 -7.71 -7.23 -14.36
CA LYS A 62 -8.30 -8.37 -13.64
C LYS A 62 -9.10 -7.92 -12.42
N TRP A 63 -8.61 -6.93 -11.68
CA TRP A 63 -9.31 -6.37 -10.52
C TRP A 63 -10.63 -5.73 -10.92
N ILE A 64 -10.66 -4.90 -11.99
CA ILE A 64 -11.89 -4.33 -12.53
C ILE A 64 -12.86 -5.43 -12.99
N ALA A 65 -12.38 -6.40 -13.75
CA ALA A 65 -13.20 -7.50 -14.26
C ALA A 65 -13.82 -8.33 -13.12
N ARG A 66 -13.05 -8.59 -12.05
CA ARG A 66 -13.55 -9.25 -10.85
C ARG A 66 -14.63 -8.41 -10.17
N LEU A 67 -14.41 -7.10 -10.02
CA LEU A 67 -15.37 -6.19 -9.41
C LEU A 67 -16.69 -6.14 -10.18
N LEU A 68 -16.64 -6.12 -11.52
CA LEU A 68 -17.82 -6.18 -12.37
C LEU A 68 -18.62 -7.48 -12.19
N LYS A 69 -17.94 -8.62 -11.98
CA LYS A 69 -18.58 -9.92 -11.77
C LYS A 69 -19.17 -10.07 -10.36
N GLU A 70 -18.46 -9.61 -9.34
CA GLU A 70 -18.87 -9.76 -7.94
C GLU A 70 -19.89 -8.69 -7.51
N ARG A 71 -19.68 -7.45 -7.93
CA ARG A 71 -20.46 -6.28 -7.51
C ARG A 71 -20.60 -5.29 -8.66
N LEU A 72 -21.53 -5.57 -9.57
CA LEU A 72 -21.77 -4.79 -10.79
C LEU A 72 -21.82 -3.27 -10.57
N PRO A 73 -22.57 -2.72 -9.58
CA PRO A 73 -22.64 -1.26 -9.40
C PRO A 73 -21.27 -0.64 -9.08
N MET A 74 -20.48 -1.34 -8.25
CA MET A 74 -19.14 -0.88 -7.87
C MET A 74 -18.16 -1.00 -9.02
N GLY A 75 -18.24 -2.09 -9.79
CA GLY A 75 -17.45 -2.27 -11.00
C GLY A 75 -17.73 -1.20 -12.05
N LEU A 76 -19.00 -0.86 -12.27
CA LEU A 76 -19.40 0.17 -13.24
C LEU A 76 -18.94 1.57 -12.81
N LEU A 77 -19.11 1.90 -11.52
CA LEU A 77 -18.60 3.14 -10.95
C LEU A 77 -17.08 3.25 -11.15
N LEU A 78 -16.34 2.16 -10.93
CA LEU A 78 -14.89 2.13 -11.09
C LEU A 78 -14.48 2.28 -12.56
N VAL A 79 -15.18 1.63 -13.50
CA VAL A 79 -14.93 1.81 -14.95
C VAL A 79 -15.16 3.27 -15.34
N PHE A 80 -16.27 3.86 -14.91
CA PHE A 80 -16.57 5.27 -15.18
C PHE A 80 -15.49 6.19 -14.60
N LEU A 81 -15.09 5.95 -13.35
CA LEU A 81 -14.01 6.69 -12.71
C LEU A 81 -12.68 6.53 -13.46
N THR A 82 -12.40 5.35 -14.00
CA THR A 82 -11.19 5.09 -14.80
C THR A 82 -11.17 5.89 -16.09
N ILE A 83 -12.32 6.04 -16.74
CA ILE A 83 -12.44 6.82 -17.98
C ILE A 83 -12.32 8.33 -17.68
N VAL A 84 -13.04 8.81 -16.66
CA VAL A 84 -13.05 10.24 -16.31
C VAL A 84 -11.73 10.68 -15.67
N ALA A 85 -11.15 9.84 -14.82
CA ALA A 85 -9.89 10.09 -14.11
C ALA A 85 -8.70 9.34 -14.73
N TYR A 86 -8.75 9.03 -16.03
CA TYR A 86 -7.71 8.28 -16.72
C TYR A 86 -6.28 8.82 -16.52
N PRO A 87 -6.02 10.15 -16.42
CA PRO A 87 -4.66 10.64 -16.23
C PRO A 87 -4.10 10.28 -14.86
N LEU A 88 -4.96 10.29 -13.85
CA LEU A 88 -4.62 9.88 -12.49
C LEU A 88 -4.39 8.38 -12.43
N VAL A 89 -5.21 7.58 -13.11
CA VAL A 89 -5.02 6.13 -13.22
C VAL A 89 -3.71 5.80 -13.95
N ALA A 90 -3.40 6.48 -15.05
CA ALA A 90 -2.15 6.30 -15.78
C ALA A 90 -0.93 6.60 -14.89
N ALA A 91 -0.94 7.73 -14.19
CA ALA A 91 0.12 8.08 -13.24
C ALA A 91 0.25 7.06 -12.10
N MET A 92 -0.88 6.57 -11.56
CA MET A 92 -0.91 5.54 -10.52
C MET A 92 -0.30 4.22 -11.03
N LEU A 93 -0.70 3.76 -12.23
CA LEU A 93 -0.18 2.51 -12.83
C LEU A 93 1.31 2.62 -13.11
N PHE A 94 1.76 3.75 -13.66
CA PHE A 94 3.19 4.02 -13.86
C PHE A 94 3.95 4.03 -12.54
N GLY A 95 3.44 4.71 -11.51
CA GLY A 95 4.05 4.72 -10.18
C GLY A 95 4.20 3.32 -9.60
N GLN A 96 3.16 2.49 -9.68
CA GLN A 96 3.23 1.08 -9.24
C GLN A 96 4.24 0.26 -10.06
N ALA A 97 4.29 0.45 -11.37
CA ALA A 97 5.25 -0.24 -12.23
C ALA A 97 6.70 0.18 -11.94
N TYR A 98 6.94 1.48 -11.75
CA TYR A 98 8.25 2.02 -11.40
C TYR A 98 8.74 1.49 -10.05
N LEU A 99 7.88 1.51 -9.02
CA LEU A 99 8.22 0.97 -7.70
C LEU A 99 8.50 -0.53 -7.76
N ASN A 100 7.68 -1.31 -8.47
CA ASN A 100 7.93 -2.75 -8.63
C ASN A 100 9.24 -3.03 -9.38
N TYR A 101 9.56 -2.23 -10.40
CA TYR A 101 10.81 -2.34 -11.14
C TYR A 101 12.01 -2.06 -10.23
N GLN A 102 11.95 -1.02 -9.40
CA GLN A 102 12.99 -0.69 -8.44
C GLN A 102 13.19 -1.80 -7.40
N LEU A 103 12.10 -2.31 -6.82
CA LEU A 103 12.15 -3.36 -5.80
C LEU A 103 12.60 -4.72 -6.34
N LYS A 104 12.41 -5.01 -7.63
CA LYS A 104 12.96 -6.20 -8.30
C LYS A 104 14.47 -6.18 -8.43
N GLY A 105 15.09 -5.00 -8.43
CA GLY A 105 16.55 -4.88 -8.41
C GLY A 105 17.15 -5.23 -7.05
N GLU A 106 16.39 -5.03 -5.97
CA GLU A 106 16.84 -5.27 -4.58
C GLU A 106 16.46 -6.66 -4.08
N ARG A 107 15.31 -7.19 -4.51
CA ARG A 107 14.93 -8.59 -4.32
C ARG A 107 15.44 -9.34 -5.53
N GLY A 108 16.68 -9.82 -5.45
CA GLY A 108 17.37 -10.56 -6.51
C GLY A 108 16.39 -11.43 -7.29
N ALA A 109 16.46 -11.30 -8.62
CA ALA A 109 15.54 -11.91 -9.57
C ALA A 109 15.03 -13.27 -9.07
N GLU A 110 13.76 -13.32 -8.65
CA GLU A 110 13.00 -14.56 -8.68
C GLU A 110 12.86 -14.93 -10.16
N GLU A 111 13.93 -15.46 -10.73
CA GLU A 111 13.86 -16.30 -11.91
C GLU A 111 13.19 -17.60 -11.47
N PRO A 112 12.02 -17.96 -12.01
CA PRO A 112 11.35 -19.18 -11.61
C PRO A 112 11.99 -20.46 -12.18
N ASP A 113 13.23 -20.44 -12.71
CA ASP A 113 13.80 -21.63 -13.37
C ASP A 113 15.32 -21.90 -13.22
N GLU A 114 16.12 -21.06 -12.54
CA GLU A 114 17.53 -21.41 -12.30
C GLU A 114 17.90 -21.33 -10.81
N TYR A 115 18.43 -22.46 -10.35
CA TYR A 115 18.83 -22.78 -8.98
C TYR A 115 19.39 -21.58 -8.21
N ILE A 116 18.73 -21.25 -7.09
CA ILE A 116 19.25 -20.30 -6.11
C ILE A 116 20.54 -20.89 -5.53
N ALA A 117 21.68 -20.29 -5.88
CA ALA A 117 22.94 -20.58 -5.21
C ALA A 117 22.83 -20.10 -3.76
N PHE A 118 22.82 -21.07 -2.83
CA PHE A 118 22.78 -20.80 -1.41
C PHE A 118 23.92 -19.86 -1.01
N GLU A 119 23.59 -18.84 -0.22
CA GLU A 119 24.59 -18.09 0.53
C GLU A 119 25.23 -19.09 1.51
N GLU A 120 26.52 -19.39 1.31
CA GLU A 120 27.29 -20.29 2.15
C GLU A 120 27.47 -19.60 3.50
N VAL A 121 26.58 -19.91 4.44
CA VAL A 121 26.69 -19.45 5.83
C VAL A 121 27.94 -20.11 6.40
N GLU A 122 28.95 -19.30 6.77
CA GLU A 122 30.13 -19.80 7.49
C GLU A 122 29.65 -20.68 8.64
N GLU A 123 30.03 -21.97 8.61
CA GLU A 123 29.77 -22.92 9.68
C GLU A 123 30.38 -22.36 10.96
N LEU A 124 29.56 -21.68 11.76
CA LEU A 124 29.89 -21.40 13.14
C LEU A 124 30.17 -22.74 13.79
N GLU A 125 31.43 -23.00 14.15
CA GLU A 125 31.84 -24.18 14.89
C GLU A 125 31.03 -24.27 16.19
N LEU A 126 29.92 -25.01 16.11
CA LEU A 126 29.06 -25.30 17.25
C LEU A 126 29.84 -26.21 18.19
N LYS A 127 30.43 -25.63 19.23
CA LYS A 127 30.92 -26.41 20.37
C LYS A 127 29.76 -27.29 20.86
N PRO A 128 29.94 -28.62 20.98
CA PRO A 128 28.86 -29.50 21.34
C PRO A 128 28.30 -29.08 22.71
N PRO A 129 26.97 -29.04 22.88
CA PRO A 129 26.36 -28.65 24.14
C PRO A 129 26.83 -29.60 25.24
N ARG A 130 27.29 -29.03 26.35
CA ARG A 130 27.65 -29.78 27.55
C ARG A 130 26.39 -30.53 28.00
N LYS A 131 26.44 -31.87 28.00
CA LYS A 131 25.35 -32.71 28.48
C LYS A 131 25.12 -32.41 29.96
N GLU A 132 24.04 -31.71 30.27
CA GLU A 132 23.54 -31.62 31.63
C GLU A 132 22.99 -32.99 32.05
N PRO A 133 23.19 -33.42 33.30
CA PRO A 133 22.69 -34.71 33.76
C PRO A 133 21.16 -34.74 33.64
N LEU A 134 20.64 -35.77 32.98
CA LEU A 134 19.22 -36.07 32.88
C LEU A 134 18.63 -36.19 34.28
N HIS A 135 17.88 -35.17 34.72
CA HIS A 135 16.99 -35.33 35.86
C HIS A 135 15.89 -36.34 35.47
N SER A 136 15.78 -37.38 36.30
CA SER A 136 14.84 -38.49 36.17
C SER A 136 13.42 -37.97 35.90
N ARG A 137 12.88 -38.37 34.74
CA ARG A 137 11.50 -38.13 34.27
C ARG A 137 10.50 -38.98 35.06
N LYS A 138 10.46 -38.85 36.38
CA LYS A 138 9.44 -39.50 37.22
C LYS A 138 8.59 -38.51 38.00
N ASP A 139 9.15 -37.36 38.37
CA ASP A 139 8.47 -36.46 39.31
C ASP A 139 7.47 -35.49 38.64
N LYS A 140 7.42 -35.45 37.30
CA LYS A 140 6.62 -34.47 36.55
C LYS A 140 5.23 -34.95 36.13
N TYR A 141 4.92 -36.24 36.19
CA TYR A 141 3.58 -36.73 35.79
C TYR A 141 2.58 -36.56 36.93
N ASP A 142 3.01 -36.79 38.17
CA ASP A 142 2.17 -36.69 39.36
C ASP A 142 1.66 -35.25 39.58
N GLU A 143 2.46 -34.23 39.22
CA GLU A 143 2.12 -32.81 39.38
C GLU A 143 1.02 -32.31 38.42
N TYR A 144 0.79 -32.99 37.28
CA TYR A 144 -0.31 -32.62 36.37
C TYR A 144 -1.64 -33.26 36.77
N GLU A 145 -1.61 -34.39 37.47
CA GLU A 145 -2.85 -35.06 37.91
C GLU A 145 -3.50 -34.31 39.08
N GLU A 146 -2.70 -33.73 40.00
CA GLU A 146 -3.21 -32.94 41.13
C GLU A 146 -3.94 -31.63 40.74
N LEU A 147 -3.76 -31.12 39.52
CA LEU A 147 -4.35 -29.84 39.09
C LEU A 147 -5.81 -29.93 38.59
N PHE A 148 -6.35 -31.15 38.41
CA PHE A 148 -7.68 -31.35 37.82
C PHE A 148 -8.64 -32.16 38.71
N ASP A 149 -8.22 -32.51 39.92
CA ASP A 149 -8.98 -33.36 40.84
C ASP A 149 -9.81 -32.59 41.90
N ASP A 150 -9.99 -31.26 41.75
CA ASP A 150 -10.92 -30.42 42.56
C ASP A 150 -12.13 -29.89 41.77
#